data_AF-A0AAC9IR24-F1
#
_entry.id   AF-A0AAC9IR24-F1
#
_cell.length_a   1.000
_cell.length_b   1.000
_cell.length_c   1.000
_cell.angle_alpha   90.00
_cell.angle_beta   90.00
_cell.angle_gamma   90.00
#
_symmetry.space_group_name_H-M   'P 1'
#
loop_
_entity.id
_entity.type
_entity.pdbx_description
1 polymer ?
#
loop_
_entity_poly.entity_id
_entity_poly.type
_entity_poly.pdbx_seq_one_letter_code
_entity_poly.pdbx_strand_id
1 'polypeptide(L)'
;MKKLSLFTASVSAAILLAACSNTPSLVSQPMPKSGFLPNYSLLVPTSTSVQDVRLWRYRIAGVNPGTYTAVILDPIELKQNVTQNVSLATINQAKASLQASMVEAVNARGNIRIVTKPGPGVARISVGITGAESSADSLQPWNFTPIGLAMNAAAYAGGVNSKTPALVVESKITDSKSNELLGEGLAVVQGESFRTAAGSVESFIAMTKKVVLASLEASASPVPTSLKQ
;
A
#
# COMPACT_ATOMS: atom_id res chain seq x y z
N MET A 1 -26.98 37.75 -66.43
CA MET A 1 -26.05 38.85 -66.10
C MET A 1 -26.22 39.26 -64.64
N LYS A 2 -25.30 38.86 -63.76
CA LYS A 2 -24.69 39.66 -62.66
C LYS A 2 -23.75 38.74 -61.88
N LYS A 3 -22.51 39.18 -61.72
CA LYS A 3 -21.37 38.46 -61.11
C LYS A 3 -21.14 38.94 -59.67
N LEU A 4 -20.29 38.17 -58.96
CA LEU A 4 -19.48 38.47 -57.75
C LEU A 4 -20.26 38.58 -56.42
N SER A 5 -20.11 37.64 -55.47
CA SER A 5 -18.96 37.29 -54.62
C SER A 5 -18.90 38.15 -53.36
N LEU A 6 -19.11 37.54 -52.19
CA LEU A 6 -18.52 37.97 -50.93
C LEU A 6 -18.57 36.83 -49.90
N PHE A 7 -17.40 36.25 -49.66
CA PHE A 7 -17.08 35.38 -48.54
C PHE A 7 -17.39 36.10 -47.22
N THR A 8 -18.14 35.46 -46.33
CA THR A 8 -18.13 35.81 -44.90
C THR A 8 -17.89 34.54 -44.11
N ALA A 9 -16.71 34.46 -43.50
CA ALA A 9 -16.32 33.45 -42.53
C ALA A 9 -16.91 33.77 -41.15
N SER A 10 -17.49 32.77 -40.47
CA SER A 10 -17.66 32.74 -39.01
C SER A 10 -18.19 31.35 -38.61
N VAL A 11 -17.37 30.40 -38.14
CA VAL A 11 -16.89 30.17 -36.76
C VAL A 11 -17.82 29.24 -35.95
N SER A 12 -17.24 28.12 -35.51
CA SER A 12 -17.61 27.24 -34.36
C SER A 12 -18.85 26.33 -34.51
N ALA A 13 -18.87 25.07 -34.09
CA ALA A 13 -18.06 24.40 -33.07
C ALA A 13 -17.88 22.91 -33.40
N ALA A 14 -16.63 22.49 -33.64
CA ALA A 14 -16.26 21.09 -33.46
C ALA A 14 -16.13 20.86 -31.95
N ILE A 15 -17.13 20.19 -31.36
CA ILE A 15 -17.03 19.66 -30.00
C ILE A 15 -16.04 18.50 -30.07
N LEU A 16 -14.75 18.82 -29.98
CA LEU A 16 -13.75 17.86 -29.57
C LEU A 16 -14.06 17.54 -28.11
N LEU A 17 -14.73 16.42 -27.88
CA LEU A 17 -14.71 15.72 -26.60
C LEU A 17 -13.27 15.26 -26.35
N ALA A 18 -12.42 16.21 -25.96
CA ALA A 18 -11.26 15.91 -25.16
C ALA A 18 -11.79 15.44 -23.80
N ALA A 19 -12.20 14.18 -23.75
CA ALA A 19 -12.20 13.42 -22.52
C ALA A 19 -10.73 13.27 -22.13
N CYS A 20 -10.15 14.36 -21.60
CA CYS A 20 -8.99 14.27 -20.74
C CYS A 20 -9.45 13.38 -19.60
N SER A 21 -9.12 12.09 -19.70
CA SER A 21 -9.17 11.15 -18.61
C SER A 21 -8.44 11.81 -17.44
N ASN A 22 -9.21 12.37 -16.51
CA ASN A 22 -8.73 12.72 -15.19
C ASN A 22 -8.47 11.40 -14.47
N THR A 23 -7.46 10.66 -14.91
CA THR A 23 -6.84 9.63 -14.11
C THR A 23 -6.04 10.44 -13.08
N PRO A 24 -6.48 10.57 -11.81
CA PRO A 24 -5.67 11.26 -10.84
C PRO A 24 -4.33 10.54 -10.82
N SER A 25 -3.26 11.31 -10.88
CA SER A 25 -1.88 10.86 -10.98
C SER A 25 -1.43 10.15 -9.70
N LEU A 26 -2.04 9.01 -9.40
CA LEU A 26 -1.64 8.09 -8.33
C LEU A 26 -0.14 7.73 -8.49
N VAL A 27 0.36 7.70 -9.72
CA VAL A 27 1.78 7.46 -10.05
C VAL A 27 2.69 8.66 -9.69
N SER A 28 2.17 9.89 -9.57
CA SER A 28 2.98 11.10 -9.35
C SER A 28 3.17 11.46 -7.87
N GLN A 29 2.41 10.87 -6.95
CA GLN A 29 2.58 11.19 -5.53
C GLN A 29 3.81 10.47 -4.96
N PRO A 30 4.63 11.15 -4.12
CA PRO A 30 5.84 10.56 -3.56
C PRO A 30 5.54 9.30 -2.74
N MET A 31 6.50 8.38 -2.72
CA MET A 31 6.43 7.17 -1.91
C MET A 31 6.48 7.53 -0.41
N PRO A 32 5.56 7.02 0.42
CA PRO A 32 5.60 7.29 1.84
C PRO A 32 6.73 6.61 2.57
N LYS A 33 7.22 7.28 3.61
CA LYS A 33 8.32 6.82 4.46
C LYS A 33 7.92 6.97 5.92
N SER A 34 7.47 5.87 6.53
CA SER A 34 7.01 5.89 7.93
C SER A 34 8.15 5.78 8.95
N GLY A 35 9.32 5.32 8.51
CA GLY A 35 10.46 4.91 9.33
C GLY A 35 10.49 3.42 9.69
N PHE A 36 9.50 2.61 9.26
CA PHE A 36 9.49 1.17 9.52
C PHE A 36 10.55 0.40 8.71
N LEU A 37 10.72 0.75 7.43
CA LEU A 37 11.69 0.07 6.56
C LEU A 37 13.10 0.63 6.75
N PRO A 38 14.13 -0.23 6.74
CA PRO A 38 15.51 0.21 6.94
C PRO A 38 16.06 1.02 5.76
N ASN A 39 15.62 0.79 4.52
CA ASN A 39 16.12 1.54 3.37
C ASN A 39 15.11 1.70 2.22
N TYR A 40 14.30 2.75 2.30
CA TYR A 40 13.34 3.11 1.24
C TYR A 40 13.96 3.31 -0.14
N SER A 41 15.23 3.67 -0.25
CA SER A 41 15.86 3.91 -1.55
C SER A 41 15.98 2.64 -2.41
N LEU A 42 15.79 1.45 -1.82
CA LEU A 42 15.79 0.16 -2.51
C LEU A 42 14.49 -0.15 -3.27
N LEU A 43 13.41 0.54 -2.90
CA LEU A 43 12.06 0.25 -3.36
C LEU A 43 11.82 0.83 -4.76
N VAL A 44 11.36 -0.01 -5.69
CA VAL A 44 10.93 0.43 -7.02
C VAL A 44 9.42 0.25 -7.19
N PRO A 45 8.73 1.17 -7.90
CA PRO A 45 7.32 1.01 -8.22
C PRO A 45 7.03 -0.32 -8.92
N THR A 46 5.95 -0.99 -8.54
CA THR A 46 5.50 -2.26 -9.11
C THR A 46 3.99 -2.22 -9.33
N SER A 47 3.52 -2.79 -10.44
CA SER A 47 2.09 -2.90 -10.75
C SER A 47 1.41 -3.99 -9.92
N THR A 48 0.14 -3.78 -9.57
CA THR A 48 -0.75 -4.79 -8.97
C THR A 48 -2.10 -4.73 -9.68
N SER A 49 -2.82 -5.86 -9.72
CA SER A 49 -4.19 -5.92 -10.23
C SER A 49 -5.21 -5.34 -9.23
N VAL A 50 -4.79 -5.06 -8.00
CA VAL A 50 -5.63 -4.58 -6.92
C VAL A 50 -5.89 -3.08 -7.06
N GLN A 51 -7.15 -2.70 -7.28
CA GLN A 51 -7.55 -1.29 -7.45
C GLN A 51 -7.20 -0.42 -6.24
N ASP A 52 -6.84 0.84 -6.51
CA ASP A 52 -6.45 1.87 -5.54
C ASP A 52 -5.26 1.52 -4.63
N VAL A 53 -4.50 0.47 -4.98
CA VAL A 53 -3.26 0.12 -4.31
C VAL A 53 -2.09 0.60 -5.14
N ARG A 54 -1.23 1.41 -4.51
CA ARG A 54 0.10 1.68 -5.04
C ARG A 54 1.10 0.79 -4.32
N LEU A 55 2.04 0.24 -5.08
CA LEU A 55 2.96 -0.75 -4.55
C LEU A 55 4.39 -0.44 -4.99
N TRP A 56 5.31 -0.57 -4.04
CA TRP A 56 6.74 -0.61 -4.28
C TRP A 56 7.31 -1.90 -3.71
N ARG A 57 8.35 -2.41 -4.37
CA ARG A 57 8.94 -3.69 -4.03
C ARG A 57 10.46 -3.67 -4.22
N TYR A 58 11.16 -4.17 -3.22
CA TYR A 58 12.57 -4.53 -3.31
C TYR A 58 12.71 -6.05 -3.25
N ARG A 59 13.59 -6.60 -4.08
CA ARG A 59 14.04 -7.98 -4.01
C ARG A 59 15.52 -8.06 -4.38
N ILE A 60 16.29 -8.67 -3.50
CA ILE A 60 17.71 -8.91 -3.71
C ILE A 60 17.94 -9.82 -4.93
N ALA A 61 19.03 -9.58 -5.67
CA ALA A 61 19.49 -10.43 -6.77
C ALA A 61 20.37 -11.57 -6.24
N GLY A 62 20.57 -12.62 -7.04
CA GLY A 62 21.47 -13.73 -6.70
C GLY A 62 20.94 -14.72 -5.65
N VAL A 63 19.81 -14.42 -5.00
CA VAL A 63 19.13 -15.34 -4.08
C VAL A 63 17.99 -16.06 -4.80
N ASN A 64 18.03 -17.40 -4.82
CA ASN A 64 16.92 -18.21 -5.31
C ASN A 64 15.80 -18.26 -4.26
N PRO A 65 14.60 -17.72 -4.54
CA PRO A 65 13.49 -17.73 -3.58
C PRO A 65 13.01 -19.14 -3.20
N GLY A 66 13.16 -20.10 -4.11
CA GLY A 66 12.71 -21.48 -3.90
C GLY A 66 13.49 -22.23 -2.82
N THR A 67 14.62 -21.69 -2.33
CA THR A 67 15.36 -22.26 -1.20
C THR A 67 14.69 -21.98 0.14
N TYR A 68 13.78 -21.00 0.19
CA TYR A 68 13.00 -20.66 1.38
C TYR A 68 11.69 -21.43 1.42
N THR A 69 11.60 -22.44 2.29
CA THR A 69 10.45 -23.35 2.43
C THR A 69 9.67 -23.13 3.72
N ALA A 70 10.14 -22.19 4.55
CA ALA A 70 9.48 -21.84 5.79
C ALA A 70 9.64 -20.35 6.12
N VAL A 71 8.72 -19.84 6.93
CA VAL A 71 8.72 -18.46 7.40
C VAL A 71 8.48 -18.39 8.89
N ILE A 72 9.16 -17.47 9.55
CA ILE A 72 8.80 -16.92 10.84
C ILE A 72 7.99 -15.67 10.57
N LEU A 73 6.84 -15.55 11.24
CA LEU A 73 6.00 -14.38 11.17
C LEU A 73 6.14 -13.61 12.47
N ASP A 74 6.73 -12.41 12.41
CA ASP A 74 6.76 -11.52 13.56
C ASP A 74 5.33 -11.00 13.87
N PRO A 75 5.07 -10.57 15.11
CA PRO A 75 3.82 -9.88 15.42
C PRO A 75 3.64 -8.63 14.56
N ILE A 76 2.41 -8.37 14.08
CA ILE A 76 2.09 -7.13 13.36
C ILE A 76 2.39 -5.91 14.24
N GLU A 77 3.21 -5.00 13.71
CA GLU A 77 3.41 -3.67 14.27
C GLU A 77 2.32 -2.73 13.74
N LEU A 78 1.42 -2.31 14.63
CA LEU A 78 0.40 -1.32 14.31
C LEU A 78 0.71 -0.03 15.06
N LYS A 79 1.06 1.04 14.35
CA LYS A 79 1.40 2.36 14.91
C LYS A 79 0.11 3.11 15.27
N GLN A 80 -0.55 2.64 16.31
CA GLN A 80 -1.83 3.15 16.79
C GLN A 80 -1.76 3.38 18.30
N ASN A 81 -1.97 4.61 18.72
CA ASN A 81 -2.11 4.97 20.13
C ASN A 81 -3.58 4.84 20.56
N VAL A 82 -3.80 4.65 21.86
CA VAL A 82 -5.15 4.77 22.45
C VAL A 82 -5.60 6.23 22.32
N THR A 83 -6.83 6.43 21.87
CA THR A 83 -7.46 7.75 21.75
C THR A 83 -8.88 7.70 22.33
N GLN A 84 -9.59 8.83 22.37
CA GLN A 84 -10.99 8.85 22.80
C GLN A 84 -11.88 7.92 21.94
N ASN A 85 -11.55 7.76 20.66
CA ASN A 85 -12.34 6.97 19.71
C ASN A 85 -11.77 5.56 19.46
N VAL A 86 -10.54 5.28 19.91
CA VAL A 86 -9.85 4.01 19.65
C VAL A 86 -9.32 3.44 20.97
N SER A 87 -10.00 2.41 21.46
CA SER A 87 -9.63 1.72 22.71
C SER A 87 -8.45 0.76 22.52
N LEU A 88 -7.75 0.40 23.60
CA LEU A 88 -6.71 -0.63 23.57
C LEU A 88 -7.25 -1.99 23.10
N ALA A 89 -8.48 -2.34 23.49
CA ALA A 89 -9.14 -3.58 23.06
C ALA A 89 -9.31 -3.61 21.54
N THR A 90 -9.74 -2.50 20.94
CA THR A 90 -9.86 -2.33 19.49
C THR A 90 -8.51 -2.52 18.77
N ILE A 91 -7.44 -1.92 19.31
CA ILE A 91 -6.09 -2.05 18.76
C ILE A 91 -5.63 -3.51 18.78
N ASN A 92 -5.84 -4.20 19.91
CA ASN A 92 -5.45 -5.60 20.06
C ASN A 92 -6.28 -6.53 19.17
N GLN A 93 -7.58 -6.30 19.05
CA GLN A 93 -8.45 -7.04 18.14
C GLN A 93 -8.02 -6.87 16.68
N ALA A 94 -7.67 -5.64 16.28
CA ALA A 94 -7.17 -5.36 14.95
C ALA A 94 -5.84 -6.09 14.71
N LYS A 95 -4.86 -5.98 15.62
CA LYS A 95 -3.59 -6.73 15.54
C LYS A 95 -3.80 -8.23 15.40
N ALA A 96 -4.66 -8.83 16.24
CA ALA A 96 -4.96 -10.26 16.19
C ALA A 96 -5.60 -10.68 14.85
N SER A 97 -6.56 -9.89 14.36
CA SER A 97 -7.24 -10.16 13.08
C SER A 97 -6.30 -10.06 11.89
N LEU A 98 -5.37 -9.10 11.92
CA LEU A 98 -4.36 -8.92 10.89
C LEU A 98 -3.29 -10.01 10.95
N GLN A 99 -2.86 -10.40 12.14
CA GLN A 99 -1.97 -11.55 12.33
C GLN A 99 -2.58 -12.83 11.76
N ALA A 100 -3.86 -13.10 12.06
CA ALA A 100 -4.58 -14.25 11.53
C ALA A 100 -4.66 -14.21 10.00
N SER A 101 -4.90 -13.02 9.42
CA SER A 101 -4.94 -12.84 7.97
C SER A 101 -3.58 -13.07 7.32
N MET A 102 -2.48 -12.69 7.97
CA MET A 102 -1.13 -12.97 7.50
C MET A 102 -0.81 -14.47 7.53
N VAL A 103 -1.24 -15.17 8.59
CA VAL A 103 -1.12 -16.64 8.70
C VAL A 103 -1.91 -17.34 7.60
N GLU A 104 -3.16 -16.95 7.39
CA GLU A 104 -4.03 -17.48 6.33
C GLU A 104 -3.42 -17.27 4.94
N ALA A 105 -2.94 -16.05 4.67
CA ALA A 105 -2.26 -15.67 3.45
C ALA A 105 -1.02 -16.54 3.14
N VAL A 106 -0.22 -16.86 4.15
CA VAL A 106 0.95 -17.74 3.99
C VAL A 106 0.51 -19.18 3.74
N ASN A 107 -0.44 -19.68 4.52
CA ASN A 107 -0.97 -21.04 4.36
C ASN A 107 -1.60 -21.27 2.99
N ALA A 108 -2.27 -20.25 2.43
CA ALA A 108 -2.87 -20.32 1.10
C ALA A 108 -1.85 -20.55 -0.03
N ARG A 109 -0.54 -20.31 0.19
CA ARG A 109 0.50 -20.67 -0.78
C ARG A 109 0.75 -22.18 -0.86
N GLY A 110 0.38 -22.95 0.17
CA GLY A 110 0.47 -24.41 0.20
C GLY A 110 1.87 -25.02 0.32
N ASN A 111 2.93 -24.28 -0.05
CA ASN A 111 4.32 -24.78 -0.08
C ASN A 111 5.26 -24.14 0.94
N ILE A 112 4.74 -23.27 1.82
CA ILE A 112 5.52 -22.57 2.85
C ILE A 112 5.02 -22.97 4.24
N ARG A 113 5.91 -23.43 5.10
CA ARG A 113 5.59 -23.78 6.49
C ARG A 113 5.79 -22.57 7.41
N ILE A 114 4.87 -22.34 8.33
CA ILE A 114 5.07 -21.36 9.40
C ILE A 114 5.84 -22.04 10.55
N VAL A 115 6.95 -21.45 10.98
CA VAL A 115 7.82 -21.97 12.05
C VAL A 115 8.13 -20.87 13.06
N THR A 116 8.61 -21.25 14.24
CA THR A 116 8.93 -20.32 15.33
C THR A 116 10.43 -20.16 15.60
N LYS A 117 11.28 -20.98 14.97
CA LYS A 117 12.73 -20.98 15.16
C LYS A 117 13.48 -20.70 13.85
N PRO A 118 14.57 -19.91 13.87
CA PRO A 118 15.46 -19.75 12.74
C PRO A 118 16.06 -21.06 12.24
N GLY A 119 16.39 -21.14 10.96
CA GLY A 119 16.98 -22.33 10.35
C GLY A 119 17.30 -22.19 8.86
N PRO A 120 17.99 -23.17 8.27
CA PRO A 120 18.23 -23.20 6.82
C PRO A 120 16.92 -23.13 6.03
N GLY A 121 16.85 -22.26 5.02
CA GLY A 121 15.66 -22.08 4.20
C GLY A 121 14.46 -21.49 4.96
N VAL A 122 14.70 -20.82 6.08
CA VAL A 122 13.68 -20.09 6.85
C VAL A 122 13.88 -18.60 6.68
N ALA A 123 12.87 -17.91 6.15
CA ALA A 123 12.84 -16.44 6.12
C ALA A 123 12.09 -15.91 7.35
N ARG A 124 12.30 -14.64 7.71
CA ARG A 124 11.50 -13.91 8.69
C ARG A 124 10.77 -12.78 8.01
N ILE A 125 9.48 -12.64 8.31
CA ILE A 125 8.62 -11.59 7.78
C ILE A 125 8.21 -10.68 8.93
N SER A 126 8.49 -9.39 8.80
CA SER A 126 8.03 -8.32 9.69
C SER A 126 7.11 -7.39 8.92
N VAL A 127 6.00 -6.96 9.54
CA VAL A 127 5.00 -6.09 8.89
C VAL A 127 4.63 -4.94 9.82
N GLY A 128 4.67 -3.72 9.27
CA GLY A 128 4.31 -2.47 9.91
C GLY A 128 3.12 -1.81 9.23
N ILE A 129 2.18 -1.30 10.01
CA ILE A 129 1.02 -0.54 9.53
C ILE A 129 1.03 0.80 10.23
N THR A 130 1.27 1.84 9.45
CA THR A 130 1.70 3.13 10.02
C THR A 130 0.75 4.28 9.76
N GLY A 131 -0.12 4.19 8.74
CA GLY A 131 -1.06 5.26 8.36
C GLY A 131 -0.30 6.52 7.90
N ALA A 132 -0.79 7.19 6.86
CA ALA A 132 -0.16 8.44 6.41
C ALA A 132 -1.17 9.42 5.82
N GLU A 133 -0.84 10.71 5.90
CA GLU A 133 -1.55 11.77 5.20
C GLU A 133 -0.66 12.31 4.07
N SER A 134 -1.10 12.17 2.82
CA SER A 134 -0.40 12.76 1.68
C SER A 134 -0.66 14.27 1.67
N SER A 135 0.33 15.06 2.11
CA SER A 135 0.34 16.51 1.84
C SER A 135 0.84 16.77 0.41
N ALA A 136 0.54 17.95 -0.14
CA ALA A 136 1.01 18.34 -1.47
C ALA A 136 2.55 18.31 -1.62
N ASP A 137 3.32 18.46 -0.52
CA ASP A 137 4.76 18.69 -0.58
C ASP A 137 5.64 17.74 0.26
N SER A 138 5.08 16.92 1.15
CA SER A 138 5.80 15.82 1.84
C SER A 138 4.90 15.15 2.87
N LEU A 139 5.04 13.84 3.02
CA LEU A 139 4.40 13.11 4.11
C LEU A 139 5.13 13.40 5.41
N GLN A 140 4.75 14.48 6.08
CA GLN A 140 5.19 14.72 7.45
C GLN A 140 4.29 13.93 8.39
N PRO A 141 4.86 13.19 9.38
CA PRO A 141 4.05 12.50 10.37
C PRO A 141 3.39 13.53 11.29
N TRP A 142 2.13 13.88 11.03
CA TRP A 142 1.21 14.29 12.09
C TRP A 142 0.78 13.04 12.87
N ASN A 143 0.34 13.20 14.12
CA ASN A 143 -0.15 12.11 15.00
C ASN A 143 -1.50 11.55 14.51
N PHE A 144 -1.51 11.06 13.28
CA PHE A 144 -2.65 10.45 12.64
C PHE A 144 -2.56 8.95 12.85
N THR A 145 -3.61 8.35 13.39
CA THR A 145 -3.62 6.93 13.73
C THR A 145 -4.41 6.09 12.71
N PRO A 146 -3.96 4.90 12.28
CA PRO A 146 -4.58 4.12 11.19
C PRO A 146 -6.06 3.77 11.39
N ILE A 147 -6.48 3.49 12.62
CA ILE A 147 -7.89 3.17 12.92
C ILE A 147 -8.73 4.46 12.96
N GLY A 148 -8.17 5.57 13.43
CA GLY A 148 -8.84 6.88 13.37
C GLY A 148 -8.92 7.49 11.96
N LEU A 149 -8.16 6.94 11.00
CA LEU A 149 -8.22 7.21 9.54
C LEU A 149 -9.43 6.53 8.91
N ALA A 150 -9.66 5.26 9.27
CA ALA A 150 -11.00 4.70 9.26
C ALA A 150 -11.88 5.50 10.25
N MET A 151 -13.11 5.16 10.64
CA MET A 151 -13.95 6.01 11.52
C MET A 151 -14.27 7.47 11.04
N ASN A 152 -13.32 8.32 10.68
CA ASN A 152 -13.51 9.74 10.33
C ASN A 152 -13.57 10.04 8.82
N ALA A 153 -13.68 9.02 7.96
CA ALA A 153 -13.64 9.18 6.50
C ALA A 153 -14.59 10.25 5.92
N ALA A 154 -15.77 10.42 6.53
CA ALA A 154 -16.78 11.40 6.09
C ALA A 154 -16.30 12.86 6.21
N ALA A 155 -15.48 13.18 7.23
CA ALA A 155 -14.92 14.52 7.41
C ALA A 155 -13.95 14.92 6.28
N TYR A 156 -13.34 13.94 5.60
CA TYR A 156 -12.39 14.16 4.51
C TYR A 156 -13.09 14.32 3.15
N ALA A 157 -14.26 13.72 2.95
CA ALA A 157 -15.03 13.84 1.70
C ALA A 157 -15.69 15.22 1.51
N GLY A 158 -15.93 15.95 2.60
CA GLY A 158 -16.62 17.25 2.61
C GLY A 158 -15.76 18.46 2.26
N GLY A 159 -14.51 18.28 1.79
CA GLY A 159 -13.66 19.38 1.34
C GLY A 159 -13.00 20.22 2.45
N VAL A 160 -13.07 19.81 3.72
CA VAL A 160 -12.51 20.57 4.85
C VAL A 160 -10.99 20.40 4.99
N ASN A 161 -10.35 19.50 4.25
CA ASN A 161 -8.89 19.41 4.17
C ASN A 161 -8.45 18.90 2.79
N SER A 162 -7.57 19.64 2.10
CA SER A 162 -7.01 19.33 0.77
C SER A 162 -6.04 18.14 0.75
N LYS A 163 -6.12 17.25 1.75
CA LYS A 163 -5.12 16.22 2.01
C LYS A 163 -5.75 14.85 1.83
N THR A 164 -5.05 13.95 1.12
CA THR A 164 -5.57 12.61 0.83
C THR A 164 -5.08 11.64 1.92
N PRO A 165 -5.97 11.16 2.81
CA PRO A 165 -5.61 10.12 3.77
C PRO A 165 -5.24 8.82 3.04
N ALA A 166 -4.25 8.10 3.58
CA ALA A 166 -3.80 6.84 3.01
C ALA A 166 -3.42 5.83 4.10
N LEU A 167 -3.74 4.56 3.86
CA LEU A 167 -3.25 3.46 4.67
C LEU A 167 -1.91 2.98 4.10
N VAL A 168 -0.86 3.03 4.90
CA VAL A 168 0.49 2.55 4.53
C VAL A 168 0.76 1.24 5.27
N VAL A 169 1.10 0.21 4.50
CA VAL A 169 1.54 -1.09 5.00
C VAL A 169 2.90 -1.37 4.42
N GLU A 170 3.83 -1.74 5.29
CA GLU A 170 5.22 -1.98 4.95
C GLU A 170 5.61 -3.37 5.43
N SER A 171 6.42 -4.06 4.65
CA SER A 171 6.90 -5.40 4.98
C SER A 171 8.37 -5.54 4.67
N LYS A 172 9.05 -6.31 5.52
CA LYS A 172 10.46 -6.65 5.38
C LYS A 172 10.62 -8.16 5.49
N ILE A 173 11.43 -8.72 4.59
CA ILE A 173 11.76 -10.15 4.56
C ILE A 173 13.27 -10.28 4.72
N THR A 174 13.70 -11.05 5.72
CA THR A 174 15.12 -11.34 5.95
C THR A 174 15.38 -12.84 6.03
N ASP A 175 16.63 -13.25 5.78
CA ASP A 175 17.08 -14.58 6.15
C ASP A 175 17.06 -14.73 7.68
N SER A 176 16.51 -15.83 8.20
CA SER A 176 16.33 -15.97 9.64
C SER A 176 17.64 -16.18 10.42
N LYS A 177 18.71 -16.63 9.75
CA LYS A 177 20.01 -16.89 10.39
C LYS A 177 20.96 -15.72 10.24
N SER A 178 21.13 -15.20 9.03
CA SER A 178 22.08 -14.12 8.74
C SER A 178 21.49 -12.72 8.95
N ASN A 179 20.16 -12.60 9.03
CA ASN A 179 19.43 -11.33 8.93
C ASN A 179 19.67 -10.56 7.62
N GLU A 180 20.18 -11.22 6.58
CA GLU A 180 20.32 -10.62 5.26
C GLU A 180 18.96 -10.17 4.72
N LEU A 181 18.90 -8.96 4.18
CA LEU A 181 17.68 -8.40 3.61
C LEU A 181 17.37 -9.05 2.26
N LEU A 182 16.29 -9.83 2.20
CA LEU A 182 15.87 -10.55 1.00
C LEU A 182 14.88 -9.74 0.16
N GLY A 183 14.05 -8.93 0.82
CA GLY A 183 13.07 -8.09 0.14
C GLY A 183 12.35 -7.13 1.07
N GLU A 184 11.75 -6.11 0.47
CA GLU A 184 10.88 -5.16 1.13
C GLU A 184 9.65 -4.92 0.27
N GLY A 185 8.53 -4.59 0.91
CA GLY A 185 7.30 -4.19 0.26
C GLY A 185 6.75 -2.94 0.93
N LEU A 186 6.23 -2.03 0.12
CA LEU A 186 5.45 -0.91 0.60
C LEU A 186 4.19 -0.81 -0.23
N ALA A 187 3.05 -0.85 0.43
CA ALA A 187 1.74 -0.75 -0.20
C ALA A 187 0.95 0.41 0.42
N VAL A 188 0.26 1.15 -0.43
CA VAL A 188 -0.54 2.31 -0.06
C VAL A 188 -1.95 2.14 -0.61
N VAL A 189 -2.96 2.17 0.26
CA VAL A 189 -4.37 2.26 -0.13
C VAL A 189 -4.82 3.71 0.01
N GLN A 190 -5.39 4.27 -1.06
CA GLN A 190 -5.92 5.63 -1.08
C GLN A 190 -7.18 5.72 -1.94
N GLY A 191 -7.67 6.92 -2.25
CA GLY A 191 -8.78 7.11 -3.19
C GLY A 191 -10.11 6.52 -2.72
N GLU A 192 -10.91 6.02 -3.66
CA GLU A 192 -12.27 5.52 -3.39
C GLU A 192 -12.29 4.29 -2.49
N SER A 193 -11.35 3.36 -2.66
CA SER A 193 -11.19 2.22 -1.74
C SER A 193 -10.96 2.66 -0.31
N PHE A 194 -10.19 3.73 -0.09
CA PHE A 194 -10.06 4.29 1.24
C PHE A 194 -11.35 4.99 1.67
N ARG A 195 -11.90 5.89 0.86
CA ARG A 195 -13.07 6.71 1.20
C ARG A 195 -14.30 5.88 1.60
N THR A 196 -14.57 4.80 0.88
CA THR A 196 -15.73 3.93 1.10
C THR A 196 -15.52 2.91 2.21
N ALA A 197 -14.28 2.45 2.43
CA ALA A 197 -13.94 1.42 3.41
C ALA A 197 -13.24 1.96 4.67
N ALA A 198 -13.26 3.28 4.91
CA ALA A 198 -12.68 3.92 6.10
C ALA A 198 -13.77 4.31 7.12
N GLY A 199 -14.88 3.57 7.21
CA GLY A 199 -15.98 3.91 8.12
C GLY A 199 -15.89 3.28 9.52
N SER A 200 -15.16 2.18 9.69
CA SER A 200 -15.13 1.40 10.93
C SER A 200 -13.83 0.59 11.10
N VAL A 201 -13.70 -0.12 12.23
CA VAL A 201 -12.58 -1.03 12.52
C VAL A 201 -12.55 -2.21 11.54
N GLU A 202 -13.72 -2.77 11.22
CA GLU A 202 -13.88 -3.88 10.27
C GLU A 202 -13.46 -3.45 8.87
N SER A 203 -13.86 -2.24 8.51
CA SER A 203 -13.47 -1.50 7.31
C SER A 203 -11.94 -1.35 7.20
N PHE A 204 -11.27 -0.93 8.27
CA PHE A 204 -9.80 -0.91 8.38
C PHE A 204 -9.17 -2.29 8.18
N ILE A 205 -9.71 -3.33 8.84
CA ILE A 205 -9.21 -4.70 8.71
C ILE A 205 -9.36 -5.17 7.26
N ALA A 206 -10.51 -4.95 6.62
CA ALA A 206 -10.78 -5.33 5.24
C ALA A 206 -9.82 -4.63 4.25
N MET A 207 -9.59 -3.33 4.40
CA MET A 207 -8.59 -2.60 3.61
C MET A 207 -7.20 -3.19 3.78
N THR A 208 -6.80 -3.50 5.01
CA THR A 208 -5.47 -4.06 5.27
C THR A 208 -5.33 -5.48 4.70
N LYS A 209 -6.38 -6.31 4.76
CA LYS A 209 -6.40 -7.63 4.09
C LYS A 209 -6.20 -7.50 2.58
N LYS A 210 -6.83 -6.51 1.94
CA LYS A 210 -6.63 -6.19 0.51
C LYS A 210 -5.15 -5.88 0.21
N VAL A 211 -4.46 -5.18 1.11
CA VAL A 211 -3.03 -4.91 0.99
C VAL A 211 -2.17 -6.15 1.17
N VAL A 212 -2.50 -7.02 2.13
CA VAL A 212 -1.82 -8.30 2.31
C VAL A 212 -1.90 -9.10 1.01
N LEU A 213 -3.07 -9.17 0.36
CA LEU A 213 -3.25 -9.84 -0.92
C LEU A 213 -2.41 -9.21 -2.05
N ALA A 214 -2.44 -7.89 -2.20
CA ALA A 214 -1.61 -7.19 -3.20
C ALA A 214 -0.10 -7.43 -2.99
N SER A 215 0.33 -7.44 -1.72
CA SER A 215 1.71 -7.71 -1.36
C SER A 215 2.11 -9.14 -1.70
N LEU A 216 1.22 -10.12 -1.48
CA LEU A 216 1.45 -11.51 -1.86
C LEU A 216 1.53 -11.71 -3.38
N GLU A 217 0.61 -11.09 -4.13
CA GLU A 217 0.62 -11.09 -5.60
C GLU A 217 1.98 -10.63 -6.11
N ALA A 218 2.46 -9.51 -5.57
CA ALA A 218 3.76 -8.98 -5.95
C ALA A 218 4.92 -9.85 -5.47
N SER A 219 4.86 -10.47 -4.29
CA SER A 219 5.89 -11.41 -3.84
C SER A 219 5.95 -12.69 -4.67
N ALA A 220 4.88 -13.06 -5.39
CA ALA A 220 4.86 -14.26 -6.23
C ALA A 220 5.79 -14.15 -7.45
N SER A 221 6.02 -12.95 -7.99
CA SER A 221 6.96 -12.75 -9.10
C SER A 221 8.40 -12.96 -8.64
N PRO A 222 9.14 -13.97 -9.16
CA PRO A 222 10.50 -14.33 -8.74
C PRO A 222 11.56 -13.29 -9.11
N VAL A 223 11.22 -12.33 -9.99
CA VAL A 223 12.17 -11.40 -10.60
C VAL A 223 12.77 -10.43 -9.57
N PRO A 224 14.11 -10.35 -9.45
CA PRO A 224 14.79 -9.35 -8.64
C PRO A 224 14.47 -7.92 -9.11
N THR A 225 14.35 -6.99 -8.17
CA THR A 225 14.18 -5.56 -8.49
C THR A 225 15.42 -4.71 -8.18
N SER A 226 16.37 -5.26 -7.42
CA SER A 226 17.69 -4.66 -7.15
C SER A 226 18.50 -4.31 -8.39
N LEU A 227 18.23 -4.95 -9.54
CA LEU A 227 18.92 -4.67 -10.81
C LEU A 227 18.33 -3.47 -11.58
N LYS A 228 17.23 -2.88 -11.11
CA LYS A 228 16.56 -1.74 -11.74
C LYS A 228 16.94 -0.39 -11.12
N GLN A 229 17.97 -0.37 -10.26
CA GLN A 229 18.47 0.82 -9.57
C GLN A 229 19.56 1.52 -10.38
#